data_AF-A0A2J6RE15-F1
#
_entry.id   AF-A0A2J6RE15-F1
#
_cell.length_a   1.000
_cell.length_b   1.000
_cell.length_c   1.000
_cell.angle_alpha   90.00
_cell.angle_beta   90.00
_cell.angle_gamma   90.00
#
_symmetry.space_group_name_H-M   'P 1'
#
loop_
_entity.id
_entity.type
_entity.pdbx_description
1 polymer ?
#
loop_
_entity_poly.entity_id
_entity_poly.type
_entity_poly.pdbx_seq_one_letter_code
_entity_poly.pdbx_strand_id
1 'polypeptide(L)'
;MSSAKEESVNAVIDPATGEFKRPAAQFRNFISSKSNAEFPPEKGRYHLYVSYACPWAHRTLIVRKLKGLEDIISFTSVHWYMDLGGWRFVTPDEHLPGDNVAPDPINHVNNVRELYLLADPTYNGRFSVPVLWDRKLKTIVSNESSEIIRMLNTEFDGLVGEEFRGVNLVPEELREKIDELNTWIYDDINNGVYKSGIAKTQEAYEQAVTAVFTSLDRVENILQASSGPYLLGSQLTEADVRLYPTIVRFDVVYVTLFKTNLKTIRDGYPNIHRWLQHLYWDIPDFKETTSFEHIKKHYFKSLLPLNPNGIVPLGPLPDIREK
;
A
#
# COMPACT_ATOMS: atom_id res chain seq x y z
N MET A 1 -9.85 -16.36 20.61
CA MET A 1 -9.07 -15.48 19.70
C MET A 1 -9.10 -15.95 18.25
N SER A 2 -9.06 -17.27 17.95
CA SER A 2 -9.13 -17.79 16.57
C SER A 2 -10.42 -17.41 15.82
N SER A 3 -11.59 -17.56 16.46
CA SER A 3 -12.90 -17.35 15.82
C SER A 3 -13.12 -15.94 15.27
N ALA A 4 -12.81 -14.89 16.05
CA ALA A 4 -13.02 -13.50 15.62
C ALA A 4 -12.10 -13.08 14.45
N LYS A 5 -10.85 -13.58 14.40
CA LYS A 5 -9.96 -13.35 13.25
C LYS A 5 -10.43 -14.11 12.02
N GLU A 6 -10.96 -15.31 12.21
CA GLU A 6 -11.53 -16.13 11.14
C GLU A 6 -12.79 -15.49 10.55
N GLU A 7 -13.70 -14.97 11.40
CA GLU A 7 -14.86 -14.18 10.98
C GLU A 7 -14.45 -12.94 10.16
N SER A 8 -13.42 -12.20 10.60
CA SER A 8 -12.92 -11.03 9.87
C SER A 8 -12.39 -11.36 8.48
N VAL A 9 -11.75 -12.52 8.31
CA VAL A 9 -11.29 -13.01 7.00
C VAL A 9 -12.47 -13.52 6.17
N ASN A 10 -13.42 -14.24 6.77
CA ASN A 10 -14.58 -14.79 6.05
C ASN A 10 -15.56 -13.70 5.59
N ALA A 11 -15.60 -12.54 6.26
CA ALA A 11 -16.46 -11.40 5.89
C ALA A 11 -16.15 -10.80 4.51
N VAL A 12 -15.02 -11.16 3.90
CA VAL A 12 -14.58 -10.69 2.58
C VAL A 12 -14.49 -11.80 1.56
N ILE A 13 -15.17 -12.92 1.81
CA ILE A 13 -15.17 -14.10 0.95
C ILE A 13 -16.59 -14.36 0.47
N ASP A 14 -16.74 -14.59 -0.82
CA ASP A 14 -18.00 -15.05 -1.39
C ASP A 14 -18.24 -16.51 -0.93
N PRO A 15 -19.31 -16.79 -0.17
CA PRO A 15 -19.53 -18.12 0.38
C PRO A 15 -19.87 -19.17 -0.69
N ALA A 16 -20.31 -18.76 -1.88
CA ALA A 16 -20.64 -19.68 -2.96
C ALA A 16 -19.40 -20.08 -3.76
N THR A 17 -18.51 -19.13 -4.04
CA THR A 17 -17.34 -19.36 -4.91
C THR A 17 -16.03 -19.57 -4.15
N GLY A 18 -15.95 -19.09 -2.90
CA GLY A 18 -14.73 -19.06 -2.10
C GLY A 18 -13.76 -17.95 -2.51
N GLU A 19 -14.18 -17.04 -3.39
CA GLU A 19 -13.39 -15.92 -3.89
C GLU A 19 -13.32 -14.77 -2.88
N PHE A 20 -12.16 -14.14 -2.77
CA PHE A 20 -12.00 -12.91 -2.01
C PHE A 20 -12.57 -11.71 -2.79
N LYS A 21 -13.47 -10.95 -2.15
CA LYS A 21 -14.01 -9.68 -2.64
C LYS A 21 -13.59 -8.53 -1.73
N ARG A 22 -12.85 -7.57 -2.28
CA ARG A 22 -12.38 -6.38 -1.55
C ARG A 22 -13.52 -5.36 -1.45
N PRO A 23 -13.95 -4.95 -0.25
CA PRO A 23 -14.87 -3.82 -0.10
C PRO A 23 -14.23 -2.51 -0.56
N ALA A 24 -15.00 -1.66 -1.24
CA ALA A 24 -14.53 -0.37 -1.71
C ALA A 24 -14.35 0.64 -0.56
N ALA A 25 -13.43 1.60 -0.74
CA ALA A 25 -13.28 2.75 0.13
C ALA A 25 -14.50 3.68 0.06
N GLN A 26 -14.90 4.26 1.19
CA GLN A 26 -16.13 5.04 1.35
C GLN A 26 -15.89 6.54 1.54
N PHE A 27 -14.73 6.96 2.09
CA PHE A 27 -14.34 8.36 2.12
C PHE A 27 -13.57 8.69 0.85
N ARG A 28 -14.16 9.52 -0.01
CA ARG A 28 -13.72 9.77 -1.40
C ARG A 28 -13.70 11.27 -1.75
N ASN A 29 -13.44 12.12 -0.75
CA ASN A 29 -13.30 13.56 -0.98
C ASN A 29 -11.90 13.88 -1.51
N PHE A 30 -11.76 15.07 -2.10
CA PHE A 30 -10.51 15.51 -2.71
C PHE A 30 -10.00 16.80 -2.08
N ILE A 31 -8.69 16.84 -1.84
CA ILE A 31 -7.95 18.09 -1.70
C ILE A 31 -7.96 18.78 -3.05
N SER A 32 -8.20 20.09 -3.08
CA SER A 32 -8.17 20.86 -4.31
C SER A 32 -7.65 22.28 -4.11
N SER A 33 -6.76 22.70 -5.00
CA SER A 33 -6.23 24.06 -5.14
C SER A 33 -7.23 25.05 -5.74
N LYS A 34 -8.41 24.59 -6.19
CA LYS A 34 -9.48 25.45 -6.68
C LYS A 34 -10.03 26.35 -5.57
N SER A 35 -10.52 27.52 -5.96
CA SER A 35 -11.18 28.43 -5.01
C SER A 35 -12.38 27.75 -4.35
N ASN A 36 -12.57 28.01 -3.05
CA ASN A 36 -13.65 27.45 -2.22
C ASN A 36 -13.67 25.92 -2.10
N ALA A 37 -12.55 25.23 -2.35
CA ALA A 37 -12.42 23.83 -2.00
C ALA A 37 -12.72 23.61 -0.51
N GLU A 38 -13.48 22.56 -0.17
CA GLU A 38 -13.71 22.16 1.23
C GLU A 38 -12.37 21.78 1.91
N PHE A 39 -11.51 21.13 1.15
CA PHE A 39 -10.17 20.70 1.55
C PHE A 39 -9.10 21.41 0.67
N PRO A 40 -8.72 22.67 0.96
CA PRO A 40 -7.65 23.36 0.27
C PRO A 40 -6.24 22.90 0.73
N PRO A 41 -5.24 22.86 -0.18
CA PRO A 41 -3.86 22.49 0.18
C PRO A 41 -3.26 23.50 1.15
N GLU A 42 -2.91 23.05 2.35
CA GLU A 42 -2.39 23.89 3.43
C GLU A 42 -1.31 23.16 4.23
N LYS A 43 -0.18 23.83 4.47
CA LYS A 43 0.92 23.31 5.30
C LYS A 43 0.43 23.00 6.72
N GLY A 44 0.61 21.75 7.17
CA GLY A 44 0.29 21.32 8.52
C GLY A 44 -1.19 21.01 8.80
N ARG A 45 -2.09 21.17 7.83
CA ARG A 45 -3.53 20.84 7.97
C ARG A 45 -3.79 19.34 7.90
N TYR A 46 -3.08 18.63 7.04
CA TYR A 46 -3.36 17.23 6.74
C TYR A 46 -2.40 16.29 7.48
N HIS A 47 -2.91 15.10 7.81
CA HIS A 47 -2.14 14.03 8.45
C HIS A 47 -2.43 12.69 7.77
N LEU A 48 -1.42 11.87 7.54
CA LEU A 48 -1.56 10.52 6.99
C LEU A 48 -1.43 9.48 8.09
N TYR A 49 -2.46 8.66 8.29
CA TYR A 49 -2.32 7.43 9.07
C TYR A 49 -2.05 6.25 8.14
N VAL A 50 -0.96 5.54 8.40
CA VAL A 50 -0.43 4.50 7.51
C VAL A 50 -0.02 3.27 8.31
N SER A 51 0.34 2.20 7.61
CA SER A 51 1.19 1.14 8.15
C SER A 51 2.30 0.87 7.15
N TYR A 52 3.54 0.75 7.62
CA TYR A 52 4.66 0.30 6.77
C TYR A 52 4.41 -1.09 6.16
N ALA A 53 3.57 -1.92 6.78
CA ALA A 53 3.23 -3.23 6.23
C ALA A 53 2.27 -3.17 5.04
N CYS A 54 1.36 -2.19 5.01
CA CYS A 54 0.27 -2.13 4.04
C CYS A 54 0.74 -1.61 2.68
N PRO A 55 0.62 -2.37 1.56
CA PRO A 55 1.07 -1.90 0.25
C PRO A 55 0.27 -0.70 -0.26
N TRP A 56 -1.00 -0.57 0.11
CA TRP A 56 -1.85 0.58 -0.26
C TRP A 56 -1.38 1.86 0.43
N ALA A 57 -1.05 1.78 1.71
CA ALA A 57 -0.53 2.92 2.48
C ALA A 57 0.92 3.26 2.09
N HIS A 58 1.70 2.26 1.69
CA HIS A 58 3.08 2.45 1.25
C HIS A 58 3.16 3.36 0.01
N ARG A 59 2.17 3.32 -0.90
CA ARG A 59 2.08 4.23 -2.05
C ARG A 59 2.07 5.69 -1.62
N THR A 60 1.29 6.01 -0.58
CA THR A 60 1.15 7.40 -0.13
C THR A 60 2.44 7.89 0.54
N LEU A 61 3.18 7.01 1.21
CA LEU A 61 4.50 7.33 1.76
C LEU A 61 5.54 7.60 0.65
N ILE A 62 5.56 6.76 -0.39
CA ILE A 62 6.47 6.94 -1.53
C ILE A 62 6.19 8.28 -2.22
N VAL A 63 4.91 8.56 -2.58
CA VAL A 63 4.56 9.83 -3.24
C VAL A 63 4.80 11.03 -2.32
N ARG A 64 4.54 10.91 -1.01
CA ARG A 64 4.83 11.95 -0.03
C ARG A 64 6.31 12.36 -0.06
N LYS A 65 7.23 11.40 -0.11
CA LYS A 65 8.67 11.68 -0.20
C LYS A 65 9.07 12.22 -1.58
N LEU A 66 8.66 11.55 -2.66
CA LEU A 66 8.97 11.98 -4.03
C LEU A 66 8.51 13.42 -4.34
N LYS A 67 7.41 13.86 -3.71
CA LYS A 67 6.85 15.21 -3.87
C LYS A 67 7.34 16.23 -2.83
N GLY A 68 8.28 15.88 -1.95
CA GLY A 68 8.82 16.81 -0.95
C GLY A 68 7.78 17.30 0.05
N LEU A 69 6.80 16.45 0.39
CA LEU A 69 5.66 16.81 1.23
C LEU A 69 5.92 16.59 2.73
N GLU A 70 7.17 16.30 3.13
CA GLU A 70 7.45 15.86 4.49
C GLU A 70 7.11 16.90 5.56
N ASP A 71 7.41 18.17 5.26
CA ASP A 71 7.11 19.31 6.14
C ASP A 71 5.67 19.84 5.99
N ILE A 72 4.91 19.31 5.04
CA ILE A 72 3.55 19.77 4.69
C ILE A 72 2.50 18.83 5.25
N ILE A 73 2.70 17.53 5.04
CA ILE A 73 1.81 16.46 5.48
C ILE A 73 2.58 15.58 6.45
N SER A 74 2.22 15.67 7.72
CA SER A 74 2.73 14.76 8.75
C SER A 74 2.13 13.35 8.58
N PHE A 75 2.76 12.32 9.16
CA PHE A 75 2.18 10.99 9.18
C PHE A 75 2.42 10.27 10.50
N THR A 76 1.59 9.28 10.82
CA THR A 76 1.77 8.33 11.92
C THR A 76 1.59 6.93 11.38
N SER A 77 2.54 6.05 11.69
CA SER A 77 2.49 4.64 11.33
C SER A 77 1.95 3.82 12.50
N VAL A 78 0.90 3.06 12.25
CA VAL A 78 0.30 2.14 13.22
C VAL A 78 1.21 0.95 13.50
N HIS A 79 0.98 0.25 14.60
CA HIS A 79 1.69 -0.97 14.94
C HIS A 79 1.53 -2.04 13.83
N TRP A 80 2.59 -2.80 13.50
CA TRP A 80 2.52 -3.84 12.45
C TRP A 80 1.52 -4.95 12.78
N TYR A 81 1.36 -5.30 14.05
CA TYR A 81 0.34 -6.24 14.53
C TYR A 81 -1.05 -5.63 14.44
N MET A 82 -1.91 -6.26 13.65
CA MET A 82 -3.33 -5.96 13.61
C MET A 82 -4.04 -6.87 14.62
N ASP A 83 -4.62 -6.27 15.65
CA ASP A 83 -5.34 -7.00 16.69
C ASP A 83 -6.80 -7.28 16.29
N LEU A 84 -7.65 -7.68 17.24
CA LEU A 84 -9.06 -7.94 16.98
C LEU A 84 -9.86 -6.66 16.64
N GLY A 85 -9.41 -5.49 17.12
CA GLY A 85 -9.97 -4.18 16.81
C GLY A 85 -9.47 -3.60 15.47
N GLY A 86 -8.46 -4.24 14.86
CA GLY A 86 -7.88 -3.83 13.59
C GLY A 86 -6.51 -3.18 13.77
N TRP A 87 -6.24 -2.14 13.00
CA TRP A 87 -5.00 -1.39 13.11
C TRP A 87 -4.98 -0.58 14.41
N ARG A 88 -4.00 -0.84 15.28
CA ARG A 88 -3.81 -0.11 16.54
C ARG A 88 -2.55 0.74 16.52
N PHE A 89 -2.56 1.83 17.28
CA PHE A 89 -1.34 2.59 17.54
C PHE A 89 -0.45 1.83 18.53
N VAL A 90 0.83 2.20 18.57
CA VAL A 90 1.74 1.70 19.61
C VAL A 90 1.39 2.34 20.95
N THR A 91 1.59 1.61 22.04
CA THR A 91 1.54 2.21 23.38
C THR A 91 2.82 2.99 23.67
N PRO A 92 2.84 3.91 24.65
CA PRO A 92 4.05 4.70 24.97
C PRO A 92 5.28 3.87 25.36
N ASP A 93 5.08 2.64 25.83
CA ASP A 93 6.10 1.67 26.23
C ASP A 93 6.55 0.74 25.09
N GLU A 94 5.86 0.77 23.95
CA GLU A 94 6.25 -0.01 22.77
C GLU A 94 7.19 0.79 21.86
N HIS A 95 8.32 0.17 21.51
CA HIS A 95 9.29 0.74 20.58
C HIS A 95 9.47 -0.19 19.38
N LEU A 96 8.98 0.26 18.24
CA LEU A 96 9.10 -0.43 16.95
C LEU A 96 10.02 0.37 16.02
N PRO A 97 10.74 -0.29 15.10
CA PRO A 97 11.58 0.42 14.13
C PRO A 97 10.73 1.21 13.13
N GLY A 98 11.28 2.29 12.59
CA GLY A 98 10.65 3.13 11.58
C GLY A 98 10.20 4.49 12.13
N ASP A 99 10.05 5.46 11.23
CA ASP A 99 9.71 6.82 11.59
C ASP A 99 8.22 6.93 11.94
N ASN A 100 7.92 7.79 12.92
CA ASN A 100 6.56 8.10 13.37
C ASN A 100 5.71 6.86 13.71
N VAL A 101 6.36 5.79 14.20
CA VAL A 101 5.67 4.65 14.82
C VAL A 101 5.45 5.01 16.30
N ALA A 102 4.36 5.73 16.55
CA ALA A 102 4.08 6.39 17.83
C ALA A 102 2.59 6.29 18.19
N PRO A 103 2.22 6.55 19.47
CA PRO A 103 0.82 6.81 19.81
C PRO A 103 0.25 7.92 18.93
N ASP A 104 -1.06 7.92 18.67
CA ASP A 104 -1.69 8.95 17.84
C ASP A 104 -1.47 10.37 18.43
N PRO A 105 -0.71 11.25 17.74
CA PRO A 105 -0.42 12.58 18.24
C PRO A 105 -1.53 13.60 17.96
N ILE A 106 -2.54 13.25 17.15
CA ILE A 106 -3.55 14.19 16.66
C ILE A 106 -4.86 14.06 17.42
N ASN A 107 -5.42 12.84 17.51
CA ASN A 107 -6.72 12.60 18.14
C ASN A 107 -6.61 11.79 19.44
N HIS A 108 -5.41 11.28 19.76
CA HIS A 108 -5.12 10.46 20.93
C HIS A 108 -6.02 9.21 21.02
N VAL A 109 -6.34 8.63 19.86
CA VAL A 109 -7.10 7.39 19.76
C VAL A 109 -6.18 6.17 19.84
N ASN A 110 -6.75 5.02 20.24
CA ASN A 110 -5.96 3.78 20.40
C ASN A 110 -5.87 2.97 19.10
N ASN A 111 -6.80 3.17 18.18
CA ASN A 111 -6.88 2.40 16.93
C ASN A 111 -7.49 3.22 15.79
N VAL A 112 -7.28 2.75 14.57
CA VAL A 112 -7.81 3.39 13.35
C VAL A 112 -9.33 3.38 13.32
N ARG A 113 -9.98 2.37 13.93
CA ARG A 113 -11.45 2.32 14.01
C ARG A 113 -12.03 3.55 14.70
N GLU A 114 -11.41 4.01 15.78
CA GLU A 114 -11.82 5.24 16.47
C GLU A 114 -11.72 6.48 15.56
N LEU A 115 -10.72 6.58 14.66
CA LEU A 115 -10.64 7.67 13.67
C LEU A 115 -11.86 7.70 12.74
N TYR A 116 -12.27 6.53 12.24
CA TYR A 116 -13.44 6.43 11.38
C TYR A 116 -14.73 6.80 12.11
N LEU A 117 -14.88 6.37 13.37
CA LEU A 117 -16.04 6.70 14.19
C LEU A 117 -16.06 8.16 14.66
N LEU A 118 -14.89 8.82 14.76
CA LEU A 118 -14.79 10.26 14.96
C LEU A 118 -15.29 11.03 13.73
N ALA A 119 -14.95 10.57 12.52
CA ALA A 119 -15.39 11.20 11.28
C ALA A 119 -16.88 10.91 10.95
N ASP A 120 -17.35 9.70 11.23
CA ASP A 120 -18.73 9.26 11.03
C ASP A 120 -19.10 8.18 12.08
N PRO A 121 -19.88 8.53 13.11
CA PRO A 121 -20.30 7.58 14.16
C PRO A 121 -21.14 6.40 13.65
N THR A 122 -21.70 6.50 12.43
CA THR A 122 -22.52 5.47 11.81
C THR A 122 -21.75 4.61 10.81
N TYR A 123 -20.44 4.84 10.69
CA TYR A 123 -19.57 4.13 9.75
C TYR A 123 -19.61 2.61 9.96
N ASN A 124 -19.90 1.87 8.88
CA ASN A 124 -20.08 0.42 8.90
C ASN A 124 -19.14 -0.34 7.94
N GLY A 125 -18.21 0.37 7.29
CA GLY A 125 -17.24 -0.21 6.38
C GLY A 125 -15.99 -0.77 7.08
N ARG A 126 -14.90 -0.95 6.31
CA ARG A 126 -13.62 -1.42 6.86
C ARG A 126 -12.76 -0.25 7.36
N PHE A 127 -12.20 -0.43 8.56
CA PHE A 127 -11.23 0.49 9.17
C PHE A 127 -9.83 0.28 8.56
N SER A 128 -9.62 0.79 7.35
CA SER A 128 -8.41 0.58 6.55
C SER A 128 -7.35 1.66 6.75
N VAL A 129 -6.10 1.36 6.37
CA VAL A 129 -5.07 2.36 6.03
C VAL A 129 -4.77 2.31 4.52
N PRO A 130 -4.40 3.42 3.87
CA PRO A 130 -4.13 4.75 4.44
C PRO A 130 -5.40 5.53 4.80
N VAL A 131 -5.27 6.48 5.72
CA VAL A 131 -6.28 7.50 6.02
C VAL A 131 -5.65 8.88 5.86
N LEU A 132 -6.18 9.68 4.94
CA LEU A 132 -5.85 11.11 4.82
C LEU A 132 -6.83 11.91 5.69
N TRP A 133 -6.31 12.45 6.79
CA TRP A 133 -7.07 13.13 7.83
C TRP A 133 -6.95 14.65 7.73
N ASP A 134 -8.07 15.36 7.88
CA ASP A 134 -8.09 16.80 8.05
C ASP A 134 -8.13 17.15 9.55
N ARG A 135 -7.07 17.81 10.04
CA ARG A 135 -6.97 18.23 11.45
C ARG A 135 -7.92 19.38 11.81
N LYS A 136 -8.30 20.22 10.85
CA LYS A 136 -9.19 21.36 11.08
C LYS A 136 -10.64 20.91 11.21
N LEU A 137 -11.09 20.11 10.25
CA LEU A 137 -12.47 19.60 10.23
C LEU A 137 -12.65 18.33 11.06
N LYS A 138 -11.54 17.73 11.54
CA LYS A 138 -11.54 16.47 12.32
C LYS A 138 -12.30 15.36 11.61
N THR A 139 -12.01 15.19 10.32
CA THR A 139 -12.67 14.20 9.48
C THR A 139 -11.69 13.52 8.53
N ILE A 140 -12.11 12.43 7.92
CA ILE A 140 -11.37 11.73 6.87
C ILE A 140 -11.67 12.41 5.54
N VAL A 141 -10.61 12.88 4.86
CA VAL A 141 -10.71 13.37 3.48
C VAL A 141 -10.90 12.18 2.55
N SER A 142 -9.96 11.23 2.59
CA SER A 142 -10.01 10.02 1.76
C SER A 142 -9.34 8.84 2.44
N ASN A 143 -9.85 7.64 2.17
CA ASN A 143 -9.18 6.37 2.50
C ASN A 143 -8.88 5.52 1.25
N GLU A 144 -8.89 6.13 0.06
CA GLU A 144 -8.57 5.48 -1.21
C GLU A 144 -7.14 5.83 -1.65
N SER A 145 -6.22 4.87 -1.55
CA SER A 145 -4.79 5.10 -1.84
C SER A 145 -4.53 5.65 -3.24
N SER A 146 -5.31 5.23 -4.25
CA SER A 146 -5.13 5.65 -5.64
C SER A 146 -5.52 7.11 -5.88
N GLU A 147 -6.53 7.60 -5.16
CA GLU A 147 -6.93 9.01 -5.21
C GLU A 147 -5.98 9.87 -4.38
N ILE A 148 -5.56 9.36 -3.21
CA ILE A 148 -4.60 10.07 -2.34
C ILE A 148 -3.33 10.38 -3.10
N ILE A 149 -2.70 9.40 -3.77
CA ILE A 149 -1.47 9.67 -4.53
C ILE A 149 -1.66 10.68 -5.67
N ARG A 150 -2.85 10.74 -6.28
CA ARG A 150 -3.18 11.74 -7.31
C ARG A 150 -3.28 13.14 -6.70
N MET A 151 -3.92 13.28 -5.54
CA MET A 151 -3.97 14.55 -4.81
C MET A 151 -2.57 15.03 -4.40
N LEU A 152 -1.74 14.11 -3.87
CA LEU A 152 -0.37 14.43 -3.47
C LEU A 152 0.52 14.81 -4.66
N ASN A 153 0.25 14.28 -5.85
CA ASN A 153 1.04 14.54 -7.05
C ASN A 153 0.98 16.01 -7.50
N THR A 154 -0.13 16.72 -7.30
CA THR A 154 -0.33 18.06 -7.91
C THR A 154 -0.87 19.13 -6.97
N GLU A 155 -1.73 18.78 -6.01
CA GLU A 155 -2.51 19.81 -5.29
C GLU A 155 -1.64 20.67 -4.35
N PHE A 156 -0.44 20.21 -4.02
CA PHE A 156 0.50 20.91 -3.13
C PHE A 156 1.67 21.57 -3.86
N ASP A 157 1.68 21.60 -5.20
CA ASP A 157 2.81 22.14 -5.99
C ASP A 157 3.16 23.60 -5.63
N GLY A 158 2.15 24.39 -5.24
CA GLY A 158 2.35 25.77 -4.77
C GLY A 158 3.06 25.91 -3.42
N LEU A 159 3.20 24.82 -2.65
CA LEU A 159 3.75 24.82 -1.29
C LEU A 159 5.11 24.11 -1.17
N VAL A 160 5.50 23.31 -2.17
CA VAL A 160 6.77 22.57 -2.17
C VAL A 160 7.92 23.40 -2.79
N GLY A 161 9.15 22.98 -2.50
CA GLY A 161 10.37 23.52 -3.12
C GLY A 161 10.38 23.33 -4.64
N GLU A 162 11.11 24.18 -5.35
CA GLU A 162 11.17 24.21 -6.82
C GLU A 162 11.64 22.86 -7.40
N GLU A 163 12.58 22.21 -6.72
CA GLU A 163 13.13 20.89 -7.05
C GLU A 163 12.06 19.77 -7.06
N PHE A 164 10.98 19.91 -6.29
CA PHE A 164 9.89 18.93 -6.22
C PHE A 164 8.71 19.24 -7.15
N ARG A 165 8.61 20.49 -7.65
CA ARG A 165 7.55 20.89 -8.59
C ARG A 165 7.67 20.20 -9.94
N GLY A 166 8.89 19.86 -10.36
CA GLY A 166 9.15 19.13 -11.60
C GLY A 166 8.78 17.64 -11.53
N VAL A 167 8.54 17.09 -10.33
CA VAL A 167 8.15 15.68 -10.17
C VAL A 167 6.68 15.52 -10.53
N ASN A 168 6.42 14.92 -11.69
CA ASN A 168 5.09 14.56 -12.14
C ASN A 168 5.00 13.06 -12.43
N LEU A 169 4.24 12.34 -11.59
CA LEU A 169 4.02 10.90 -11.70
C LEU A 169 2.88 10.55 -12.66
N VAL A 170 2.16 11.56 -13.16
CA VAL A 170 1.07 11.43 -14.14
C VAL A 170 1.21 12.52 -15.21
N PRO A 171 2.25 12.47 -16.04
CA PRO A 171 2.33 13.36 -17.18
C PRO A 171 1.17 13.08 -18.15
N GLU A 172 0.60 14.13 -18.73
CA GLU A 172 -0.65 14.06 -19.48
C GLU A 172 -0.54 13.12 -20.68
N GLU A 173 0.61 13.12 -21.35
CA GLU A 173 0.91 12.27 -22.50
C GLU A 173 1.03 10.76 -22.17
N LEU A 174 1.23 10.41 -20.90
CA LEU A 174 1.25 9.01 -20.45
C LEU A 174 -0.02 8.60 -19.71
N ARG A 175 -0.95 9.53 -19.45
CA ARG A 175 -2.11 9.31 -18.57
C ARG A 175 -2.94 8.10 -18.98
N GLU A 176 -3.31 7.99 -20.25
CA GLU A 176 -4.11 6.86 -20.76
C GLU A 176 -3.38 5.52 -20.57
N LYS A 177 -2.07 5.48 -20.84
CA LYS A 177 -1.25 4.28 -20.65
C LYS A 177 -1.10 3.91 -19.18
N ILE A 178 -0.93 4.91 -18.31
CA ILE A 178 -0.90 4.74 -16.85
C ILE A 178 -2.22 4.12 -16.37
N ASP A 179 -3.35 4.65 -16.82
CA ASP A 179 -4.67 4.19 -16.41
C ASP A 179 -4.96 2.76 -16.93
N GLU A 180 -4.56 2.44 -18.17
CA GLU A 180 -4.61 1.07 -18.69
C GLU A 180 -3.78 0.10 -17.84
N LEU A 181 -2.49 0.42 -17.62
CA LEU A 181 -1.59 -0.41 -16.81
C LEU A 181 -2.14 -0.62 -15.41
N ASN A 182 -2.58 0.45 -14.76
CA ASN A 182 -3.05 0.41 -13.39
C ASN A 182 -4.30 -0.43 -13.19
N THR A 183 -5.13 -0.58 -14.23
CA THR A 183 -6.37 -1.34 -14.16
C THR A 183 -6.06 -2.83 -13.96
N TRP A 184 -5.30 -3.44 -14.85
CA TRP A 184 -4.98 -4.87 -14.75
C TRP A 184 -3.88 -5.14 -13.70
N ILE A 185 -2.90 -4.23 -13.50
CA ILE A 185 -1.94 -4.37 -12.39
C ILE A 185 -2.68 -4.36 -11.05
N TYR A 186 -3.73 -3.55 -10.89
CA TYR A 186 -4.56 -3.60 -9.69
C TYR A 186 -5.26 -4.95 -9.54
N ASP A 187 -6.02 -5.37 -10.55
CA ASP A 187 -6.92 -6.51 -10.39
C ASP A 187 -6.18 -7.86 -10.34
N ASP A 188 -5.15 -8.01 -11.18
CA ASP A 188 -4.46 -9.28 -11.42
C ASP A 188 -3.19 -9.44 -10.58
N ILE A 189 -2.55 -8.35 -10.15
CA ILE A 189 -1.30 -8.41 -9.36
C ILE A 189 -1.53 -7.90 -7.93
N ASN A 190 -1.83 -6.61 -7.77
CA ASN A 190 -1.90 -5.97 -6.45
C ASN A 190 -2.99 -6.57 -5.57
N ASN A 191 -4.16 -6.79 -6.16
CA ASN A 191 -5.27 -7.49 -5.52
C ASN A 191 -5.19 -9.00 -5.76
N GLY A 192 -4.62 -9.43 -6.89
CA GLY A 192 -4.47 -10.84 -7.26
C GLY A 192 -3.73 -11.69 -6.23
N VAL A 193 -2.64 -11.18 -5.63
CA VAL A 193 -1.95 -11.90 -4.55
C VAL A 193 -2.84 -12.12 -3.32
N TYR A 194 -3.76 -11.19 -3.01
CA TYR A 194 -4.74 -11.37 -1.93
C TYR A 194 -5.84 -12.35 -2.33
N LYS A 195 -6.32 -12.29 -3.59
CA LYS A 195 -7.29 -13.26 -4.14
C LYS A 195 -6.73 -14.68 -4.00
N SER A 196 -5.46 -14.89 -4.35
CA SER A 196 -4.78 -16.17 -4.22
C SER A 196 -4.61 -16.59 -2.75
N GLY A 197 -4.07 -15.72 -1.89
CA GLY A 197 -3.73 -16.09 -0.52
C GLY A 197 -4.90 -16.30 0.43
N ILE A 198 -6.06 -15.70 0.13
CA ILE A 198 -7.26 -15.74 0.99
C ILE A 198 -8.32 -16.73 0.46
N ALA A 199 -8.17 -17.21 -0.77
CA ALA A 199 -9.09 -18.19 -1.38
C ALA A 199 -9.39 -19.38 -0.46
N LYS A 200 -10.66 -19.81 -0.45
CA LYS A 200 -11.14 -20.95 0.37
C LYS A 200 -11.38 -22.23 -0.42
N THR A 201 -11.32 -22.16 -1.74
CA THR A 201 -11.45 -23.29 -2.66
C THR A 201 -10.19 -23.41 -3.51
N GLN A 202 -9.88 -24.64 -3.93
CA GLN A 202 -8.74 -24.90 -4.81
C GLN A 202 -8.91 -24.17 -6.16
N GLU A 203 -10.13 -24.17 -6.71
CA GLU A 203 -10.46 -23.50 -7.97
C GLU A 203 -10.24 -21.98 -7.92
N ALA A 204 -10.74 -21.30 -6.87
CA ALA A 204 -10.52 -19.86 -6.71
C ALA A 204 -9.04 -19.52 -6.53
N TYR A 205 -8.28 -20.38 -5.83
CA TYR A 205 -6.83 -20.24 -5.70
C TYR A 205 -6.13 -20.39 -7.06
N GLU A 206 -6.42 -21.45 -7.82
CA GLU A 206 -5.81 -21.74 -9.12
C GLU A 206 -6.09 -20.64 -10.14
N GLN A 207 -7.33 -20.14 -10.20
CA GLN A 207 -7.69 -19.01 -11.06
C GLN A 207 -6.91 -17.75 -10.69
N ALA A 208 -6.88 -17.38 -9.40
CA ALA A 208 -6.21 -16.16 -8.95
C ALA A 208 -4.69 -16.24 -9.13
N VAL A 209 -4.05 -17.35 -8.75
CA VAL A 209 -2.60 -17.49 -8.87
C VAL A 209 -2.15 -17.52 -10.33
N THR A 210 -2.93 -18.17 -11.22
CA THR A 210 -2.65 -18.19 -12.66
C THR A 210 -2.72 -16.79 -13.27
N ALA A 211 -3.72 -15.99 -12.88
CA ALA A 211 -3.84 -14.59 -13.32
C ALA A 211 -2.65 -13.73 -12.85
N VAL A 212 -2.18 -13.92 -11.60
CA VAL A 212 -0.99 -13.24 -11.05
C VAL A 212 0.23 -13.51 -11.93
N PHE A 213 0.55 -14.78 -12.19
CA PHE A 213 1.75 -15.13 -12.95
C PHE A 213 1.65 -14.76 -14.44
N THR A 214 0.46 -14.86 -15.04
CA THR A 214 0.22 -14.37 -16.40
C THR A 214 0.48 -12.87 -16.51
N SER A 215 0.06 -12.10 -15.50
CA SER A 215 0.26 -10.66 -15.46
C SER A 215 1.71 -10.27 -15.11
N LEU A 216 2.40 -11.05 -14.27
CA LEU A 216 3.84 -10.87 -14.05
C LEU A 216 4.65 -11.15 -15.32
N ASP A 217 4.29 -12.18 -16.11
CA ASP A 217 4.90 -12.41 -17.43
C ASP A 217 4.65 -11.21 -18.38
N ARG A 218 3.47 -10.56 -18.32
CA ARG A 218 3.19 -9.32 -19.06
C ARG A 218 4.09 -8.15 -18.59
N VAL A 219 4.22 -7.94 -17.28
CA VAL A 219 5.12 -6.91 -16.72
C VAL A 219 6.57 -7.14 -17.14
N GLU A 220 7.03 -8.40 -17.06
CA GLU A 220 8.39 -8.78 -17.46
C GLU A 220 8.68 -8.41 -18.91
N ASN A 221 7.74 -8.71 -19.82
CA ASN A 221 7.85 -8.35 -21.24
C ASN A 221 7.83 -6.82 -21.46
N ILE A 222 7.01 -6.08 -20.70
CA ILE A 222 6.99 -4.61 -20.76
C ILE A 222 8.35 -4.03 -20.35
N LEU A 223 8.92 -4.51 -19.24
CA LEU A 223 10.23 -4.04 -18.77
C LEU A 223 11.37 -4.48 -19.70
N GLN A 224 11.26 -5.65 -20.33
CA GLN A 224 12.22 -6.10 -21.35
C GLN A 224 12.21 -5.18 -22.59
N ALA A 225 11.03 -4.72 -23.01
CA ALA A 225 10.86 -3.84 -24.17
C ALA A 225 11.05 -2.35 -23.83
N SER A 226 11.17 -1.99 -22.54
CA SER A 226 11.28 -0.61 -22.10
C SER A 226 12.61 0.02 -22.52
N SER A 227 12.57 1.28 -22.95
CA SER A 227 13.76 2.08 -23.29
C SER A 227 14.43 2.72 -22.07
N GLY A 228 13.89 2.50 -20.87
CA GLY A 228 14.43 3.02 -19.62
C GLY A 228 14.13 2.08 -18.45
N PRO A 229 14.43 2.50 -17.21
CA PRO A 229 14.37 1.61 -16.06
C PRO A 229 12.95 1.44 -15.49
N TYR A 230 11.92 2.05 -16.09
CA TYR A 230 10.54 2.07 -15.60
C TYR A 230 9.56 1.40 -16.57
N LEU A 231 8.32 1.16 -16.12
CA LEU A 231 7.27 0.50 -16.90
C LEU A 231 6.93 1.22 -18.22
N LEU A 232 7.03 2.56 -18.24
CA LEU A 232 6.68 3.39 -19.39
C LEU A 232 7.89 4.13 -19.99
N GLY A 233 9.09 3.55 -19.87
CA GLY A 233 10.32 4.07 -20.46
C GLY A 233 11.24 4.73 -19.44
N SER A 234 11.64 5.96 -19.70
CA SER A 234 12.66 6.68 -18.93
C SER A 234 12.13 7.48 -17.74
N GLN A 235 10.82 7.67 -17.62
CA GLN A 235 10.18 8.44 -16.56
C GLN A 235 9.50 7.55 -15.54
N LEU A 236 9.74 7.82 -14.25
CA LEU A 236 9.01 7.21 -13.15
C LEU A 236 7.55 7.70 -13.17
N THR A 237 6.59 6.77 -13.12
CA THR A 237 5.16 7.10 -13.09
C THR A 237 4.48 6.49 -11.86
N GLU A 238 3.23 6.85 -11.63
CA GLU A 238 2.48 6.21 -10.55
C GLU A 238 2.22 4.72 -10.81
N ALA A 239 2.34 4.23 -12.05
CA ALA A 239 2.23 2.81 -12.35
C ALA A 239 3.35 2.02 -11.64
N ASP A 240 4.58 2.56 -11.67
CA ASP A 240 5.72 1.99 -10.94
C ASP A 240 5.48 2.05 -9.42
N VAL A 241 5.02 3.20 -8.92
CA VAL A 241 4.69 3.41 -7.49
C VAL A 241 3.58 2.47 -7.02
N ARG A 242 2.62 2.11 -7.89
CA ARG A 242 1.50 1.22 -7.54
C ARG A 242 1.90 -0.26 -7.59
N LEU A 243 2.82 -0.63 -8.48
CA LEU A 243 3.34 -1.99 -8.61
C LEU A 243 4.37 -2.32 -7.53
N TYR A 244 5.26 -1.38 -7.21
CA TYR A 244 6.41 -1.60 -6.32
C TYR A 244 6.05 -2.18 -4.96
N PRO A 245 5.04 -1.66 -4.22
CA PRO A 245 4.69 -2.19 -2.92
C PRO A 245 4.27 -3.67 -2.96
N THR A 246 3.74 -4.15 -4.07
CA THR A 246 3.41 -5.56 -4.27
C THR A 246 4.68 -6.38 -4.53
N ILE A 247 5.53 -5.94 -5.47
CA ILE A 247 6.72 -6.69 -5.86
C ILE A 247 7.75 -6.76 -4.72
N VAL A 248 7.98 -5.67 -3.98
CA VAL A 248 8.90 -5.66 -2.82
C VAL A 248 8.46 -6.61 -1.70
N ARG A 249 7.16 -6.95 -1.63
CA ARG A 249 6.59 -7.90 -0.66
C ARG A 249 6.52 -9.33 -1.19
N PHE A 250 6.74 -9.54 -2.48
CA PHE A 250 6.42 -10.78 -3.15
C PHE A 250 7.21 -11.95 -2.59
N ASP A 251 8.54 -11.88 -2.65
CA ASP A 251 9.40 -12.97 -2.21
C ASP A 251 9.40 -13.14 -0.68
N VAL A 252 9.26 -12.04 0.08
CA VAL A 252 9.35 -12.03 1.54
C VAL A 252 8.06 -12.41 2.26
N VAL A 253 6.92 -12.36 1.56
CA VAL A 253 5.61 -12.68 2.12
C VAL A 253 4.79 -13.55 1.17
N TYR A 254 4.48 -13.05 -0.03
CA TYR A 254 3.40 -13.62 -0.85
C TYR A 254 3.72 -15.02 -1.35
N VAL A 255 4.97 -15.28 -1.74
CA VAL A 255 5.43 -16.61 -2.16
C VAL A 255 5.03 -17.68 -1.15
N THR A 256 5.30 -17.44 0.14
CA THR A 256 5.03 -18.42 1.19
C THR A 256 3.60 -18.31 1.74
N LEU A 257 3.21 -17.13 2.24
CA LEU A 257 1.96 -16.96 2.96
C LEU A 257 0.74 -17.06 2.05
N PHE A 258 0.84 -16.45 0.86
CA PHE A 258 -0.25 -16.41 -0.11
C PHE A 258 -0.13 -17.49 -1.19
N LYS A 259 0.87 -18.38 -1.09
CA LYS A 259 1.10 -19.49 -2.03
C LYS A 259 1.30 -19.01 -3.48
N THR A 260 1.77 -17.78 -3.69
CA THR A 260 2.09 -17.27 -5.02
C THR A 260 3.48 -17.74 -5.43
N ASN A 261 3.65 -19.06 -5.62
CA ASN A 261 4.95 -19.73 -5.61
C ASN A 261 5.32 -20.47 -6.90
N LEU A 262 4.69 -20.17 -8.06
CA LEU A 262 5.10 -20.75 -9.34
C LEU A 262 6.52 -20.32 -9.74
N LYS A 263 6.89 -19.07 -9.41
CA LYS A 263 8.23 -18.50 -9.53
C LYS A 263 8.44 -17.46 -8.42
N THR A 264 9.68 -17.10 -8.10
CA THR A 264 10.03 -15.93 -7.29
C THR A 264 10.34 -14.74 -8.19
N ILE A 265 10.28 -13.51 -7.67
CA ILE A 265 10.77 -12.33 -8.40
C ILE A 265 12.27 -12.44 -8.62
N ARG A 266 13.03 -12.76 -7.57
CA ARG A 266 14.50 -12.78 -7.61
C ARG A 266 15.14 -13.83 -8.53
N ASP A 267 14.44 -14.93 -8.85
CA ASP A 267 14.98 -16.01 -9.70
C ASP A 267 14.16 -16.25 -10.96
N GLY A 268 12.89 -15.84 -11.02
CA GLY A 268 11.99 -16.11 -12.14
C GLY A 268 11.75 -14.95 -13.10
N TYR A 269 12.04 -13.72 -12.69
CA TYR A 269 11.70 -12.49 -13.41
C TYR A 269 12.89 -11.52 -13.46
N PRO A 270 13.86 -11.72 -14.37
CA PRO A 270 15.10 -10.94 -14.37
C PRO A 270 14.89 -9.44 -14.60
N ASN A 271 13.92 -9.02 -15.42
CA ASN A 271 13.65 -7.60 -15.66
C ASN A 271 12.87 -6.96 -14.51
N ILE A 272 11.87 -7.66 -13.94
CA ILE A 272 11.19 -7.19 -12.70
C ILE A 272 12.17 -7.11 -11.54
N HIS A 273 13.06 -8.09 -11.37
CA HIS A 273 14.07 -8.06 -10.32
C HIS A 273 15.03 -6.87 -10.49
N ARG A 274 15.51 -6.60 -11.70
CA ARG A 274 16.35 -5.43 -12.00
C ARG A 274 15.61 -4.11 -11.73
N TRP A 275 14.35 -4.02 -12.15
CA TRP A 275 13.47 -2.87 -11.88
C TRP A 275 13.27 -2.66 -10.37
N LEU A 276 13.01 -3.73 -9.60
CA LEU A 276 12.87 -3.68 -8.15
C LEU A 276 14.17 -3.20 -7.49
N GLN A 277 15.32 -3.72 -7.92
CA GLN A 277 16.62 -3.30 -7.42
C GLN A 277 16.93 -1.85 -7.75
N HIS A 278 16.56 -1.36 -8.93
CA HIS A 278 16.71 0.05 -9.29
C HIS A 278 15.88 0.94 -8.36
N LEU A 279 14.57 0.69 -8.26
CA LEU A 279 13.69 1.47 -7.39
C LEU A 279 14.16 1.44 -5.94
N TYR A 280 14.48 0.25 -5.41
CA TYR A 280 14.88 0.12 -4.01
C TYR A 280 16.28 0.66 -3.71
N TRP A 281 17.30 0.40 -4.54
CA TRP A 281 18.67 0.78 -4.18
C TRP A 281 19.08 2.18 -4.65
N ASP A 282 18.53 2.67 -5.77
CA ASP A 282 18.97 3.93 -6.37
C ASP A 282 18.08 5.12 -6.01
N ILE A 283 16.84 4.87 -5.59
CA ILE A 283 15.86 5.93 -5.27
C ILE A 283 15.57 5.87 -3.76
N PRO A 284 16.17 6.74 -2.94
CA PRO A 284 16.04 6.70 -1.48
C PRO A 284 14.59 6.66 -0.99
N ASP A 285 13.69 7.35 -1.69
CA ASP A 285 12.27 7.46 -1.37
C ASP A 285 11.57 6.09 -1.27
N PHE A 286 11.99 5.09 -2.06
CA PHE A 286 11.43 3.74 -2.03
C PHE A 286 12.04 2.89 -0.91
N LYS A 287 13.35 3.03 -0.67
CA LYS A 287 14.07 2.30 0.38
C LYS A 287 13.63 2.73 1.77
N GLU A 288 13.64 4.03 2.02
CA GLU A 288 13.38 4.63 3.33
C GLU A 288 11.94 4.39 3.79
N THR A 289 11.01 4.15 2.86
CA THR A 289 9.62 3.80 3.21
C THR A 289 9.39 2.30 3.34
N THR A 290 10.38 1.46 3.06
CA THR A 290 10.27 0.00 3.09
C THR A 290 10.82 -0.59 4.38
N SER A 291 9.93 -1.06 5.26
CA SER A 291 10.32 -1.79 6.47
C SER A 291 9.97 -3.28 6.37
N PHE A 292 10.96 -4.12 6.09
CA PHE A 292 10.79 -5.57 6.01
C PHE A 292 10.35 -6.20 7.33
N GLU A 293 10.76 -5.63 8.47
CA GLU A 293 10.29 -6.06 9.76
C GLU A 293 8.77 -5.87 9.91
N HIS A 294 8.27 -4.67 9.62
CA HIS A 294 6.83 -4.40 9.67
C HIS A 294 6.06 -5.27 8.68
N ILE A 295 6.57 -5.39 7.44
CA ILE A 295 5.99 -6.24 6.40
C ILE A 295 5.86 -7.68 6.90
N LYS A 296 6.98 -8.34 7.23
CA LYS A 296 6.96 -9.77 7.59
C LYS A 296 6.15 -10.00 8.87
N LYS A 297 6.36 -9.20 9.91
CA LYS A 297 5.65 -9.37 11.18
C LYS A 297 4.14 -9.13 11.01
N HIS A 298 3.71 -8.13 10.25
CA HIS A 298 2.28 -7.90 10.01
C HIS A 298 1.63 -9.12 9.36
N TYR A 299 2.12 -9.53 8.19
CA TYR A 299 1.48 -10.58 7.41
C TYR A 299 1.47 -11.91 8.15
N PHE A 300 2.61 -12.33 8.72
CA PHE A 300 2.71 -13.63 9.37
C PHE A 300 2.09 -13.68 10.77
N LYS A 301 2.01 -12.56 11.53
CA LYS A 301 1.41 -12.55 12.88
C LYS A 301 -0.04 -12.07 12.94
N SER A 302 -0.49 -11.29 11.96
CA SER A 302 -1.85 -10.74 11.98
C SER A 302 -2.85 -11.66 11.30
N LEU A 303 -2.45 -12.29 10.19
CA LEU A 303 -3.30 -13.20 9.40
C LEU A 303 -3.29 -14.63 9.96
N LEU A 304 -3.61 -14.78 11.25
CA LEU A 304 -3.59 -16.08 11.93
C LEU A 304 -4.46 -17.17 11.25
N PRO A 305 -5.60 -16.86 10.60
CA PRO A 305 -6.33 -17.89 9.83
C PRO A 305 -5.50 -18.50 8.69
N LEU A 306 -4.48 -17.81 8.17
CA LEU A 306 -3.55 -18.33 7.15
C LEU A 306 -2.26 -18.89 7.75
N ASN A 307 -1.87 -18.43 8.93
CA ASN A 307 -0.68 -18.86 9.66
C ASN A 307 -0.99 -19.00 11.17
N PRO A 308 -1.61 -20.11 11.61
CA PRO A 308 -2.20 -20.23 12.95
C PRO A 308 -1.22 -19.98 14.10
N ASN A 309 0.03 -20.40 13.96
CA ASN A 309 1.06 -20.26 14.98
C ASN A 309 1.75 -18.88 14.98
N GLY A 310 1.45 -18.02 14.01
CA GLY A 310 2.05 -16.68 13.92
C GLY A 310 3.58 -16.69 13.73
N ILE A 311 4.16 -17.79 13.26
CA ILE A 311 5.60 -17.92 13.06
C ILE A 311 6.00 -17.06 11.86
N VAL A 312 7.00 -16.21 12.05
CA VAL A 312 7.55 -15.34 10.99
C VAL A 312 8.76 -16.04 10.38
N PRO A 313 8.74 -16.41 9.08
CA PRO A 313 9.91 -16.99 8.43
C PRO A 313 11.11 -16.04 8.47
N LEU A 314 12.30 -16.59 8.71
CA LEU A 314 13.55 -15.81 8.63
C LEU A 314 13.86 -15.41 7.19
N GLY A 315 13.57 -16.30 6.25
CA GLY A 315 13.87 -16.11 4.83
C GLY A 315 12.83 -15.29 4.07
N PRO A 316 13.06 -15.12 2.76
CA PRO A 316 14.33 -15.39 2.09
C PRO A 316 15.40 -14.36 2.51
N LEU A 317 16.69 -14.74 2.45
CA LEU A 317 17.82 -13.86 2.79
C LEU A 317 18.69 -13.60 1.54
N PRO A 318 19.13 -12.35 1.31
CA PRO A 318 18.63 -11.12 1.93
C PRO A 318 17.16 -10.85 1.56
N ASP A 319 16.48 -9.92 2.23
CA ASP A 319 15.11 -9.54 1.87
C ASP A 319 15.06 -9.00 0.43
N ILE A 320 16.04 -8.18 0.01
CA ILE A 320 16.30 -7.75 -1.37
C ILE A 320 17.78 -8.00 -1.71
N ARG A 321 18.07 -8.61 -2.87
CA ARG A 321 19.44 -8.83 -3.32
C ARG A 321 20.10 -7.51 -3.72
N GLU A 322 21.37 -7.36 -3.36
CA GLU A 322 22.21 -6.29 -3.91
C GLU A 322 22.40 -6.49 -5.42
N LYS A 323 22.75 -5.40 -6.10
CA LYS A 323 22.90 -5.34 -7.56
C LYS A 323 24.09 -6.12 -8.08
#